data_AF-A0A1S3D9X9-F1
#
_entry.id   AF-A0A1S3D9X9-F1
#
_cell.length_a   1.000
_cell.length_b   1.000
_cell.length_c   1.000
_cell.angle_alpha   90.00
_cell.angle_beta   90.00
_cell.angle_gamma   90.00
#
_symmetry.space_group_name_H-M   'P 1'
#
loop_
_entity.id
_entity.type
_entity.pdbx_description
1 polymer ?
#
loop_
_entity_poly.entity_id
_entity_poly.type
_entity_poly.pdbx_seq_one_letter_code
_entity_poly.pdbx_strand_id
1 'polypeptide(L)'
;MCLASEVPLIESGTAGYEGQVELIKKGETKCYECDPKPAAKTYPGCTIRNTPSEPIHCIVWAKHLFNQLFGEIDADEEVSPDTEDPEAVGDAGAKAAASEATANGDVVRTSTRAWASACGYDPRKLFAKFFDADIRYLISMSDLWKTRKAPQPLVWDTLSDAVAGSSKETDGGGLKDQRVWSVAECARVFERSVRELKTKFDVSMKS
;
A
#
# COMPACT_ATOMS: atom_id res chain seq x y z
N MET A 1 -11.28 -31.99 -3.13
CA MET A 1 -12.52 -32.68 -2.70
C MET A 1 -13.15 -33.52 -3.82
N CYS A 2 -13.65 -32.93 -4.91
CA CYS A 2 -14.39 -33.66 -5.97
C CYS A 2 -13.60 -34.81 -6.62
N LEU A 3 -12.30 -34.61 -6.88
CA LEU A 3 -11.43 -35.69 -7.38
C LEU A 3 -11.29 -36.86 -6.39
N ALA A 4 -11.21 -36.57 -5.09
CA ALA A 4 -11.06 -37.60 -4.06
C ALA A 4 -12.35 -38.41 -3.87
N SER A 5 -13.50 -37.76 -3.98
CA SER A 5 -14.82 -38.38 -3.86
C SER A 5 -15.37 -38.99 -5.16
N GLU A 6 -14.62 -38.89 -6.26
CA GLU A 6 -15.00 -39.40 -7.59
C GLU A 6 -16.35 -38.87 -8.11
N VAL A 7 -16.70 -37.65 -7.71
CA VAL A 7 -17.91 -36.95 -8.15
C VAL A 7 -17.54 -35.97 -9.28
N PRO A 8 -18.21 -36.01 -10.45
CA PRO A 8 -18.01 -35.02 -11.49
C PRO A 8 -18.29 -33.59 -10.99
N LEU A 9 -17.43 -32.64 -11.35
CA LEU A 9 -17.53 -31.23 -10.99
C LEU A 9 -17.78 -30.41 -12.26
N ILE A 10 -18.73 -29.49 -12.22
CA ILE A 10 -18.87 -28.44 -13.24
C ILE A 10 -18.27 -27.17 -12.66
N GLU A 11 -17.23 -26.65 -13.31
CA GLU A 11 -16.60 -25.38 -12.97
C GLU A 11 -17.08 -24.30 -13.94
N SER A 12 -17.27 -23.08 -13.45
CA SER A 12 -17.72 -21.97 -14.28
C SER A 12 -17.18 -20.64 -13.79
N GLY A 13 -16.95 -19.70 -14.69
CA GLY A 13 -16.52 -18.34 -14.34
C GLY A 13 -17.05 -17.32 -15.34
N THR A 14 -17.15 -16.06 -14.91
CA THR A 14 -17.67 -14.94 -15.71
C THR A 14 -16.88 -13.66 -15.46
N ALA A 15 -16.63 -12.87 -16.49
CA ALA A 15 -16.04 -11.53 -16.39
C ALA A 15 -16.64 -10.60 -17.47
N GLY A 16 -17.53 -9.69 -17.06
CA GLY A 16 -18.24 -8.82 -18.00
C GLY A 16 -19.14 -9.62 -18.96
N TYR A 17 -18.89 -9.54 -20.27
CA TYR A 17 -19.61 -10.29 -21.30
C TYR A 17 -19.03 -11.69 -21.55
N GLU A 18 -17.87 -12.00 -20.97
CA GLU A 18 -17.19 -13.27 -21.17
C GLU A 18 -17.54 -14.25 -20.05
N GLY A 19 -17.57 -15.53 -20.40
CA GLY A 19 -17.73 -16.60 -19.42
C GLY A 19 -17.42 -17.96 -20.02
N GLN A 20 -17.20 -18.92 -19.14
CA GLN A 20 -16.85 -20.29 -19.50
C GLN A 20 -17.50 -21.28 -18.55
N VAL A 21 -17.71 -22.50 -19.04
CA VAL A 21 -18.14 -23.66 -18.26
C VAL A 21 -17.27 -24.84 -18.68
N GLU A 22 -16.79 -25.62 -17.71
CA GLU A 22 -15.94 -26.79 -17.92
C GLU A 22 -16.40 -27.97 -17.06
N LEU A 23 -16.32 -29.18 -17.62
CA LEU A 23 -16.56 -30.42 -16.88
C LEU A 23 -15.24 -31.03 -16.40
N ILE A 24 -15.12 -31.22 -15.10
CA ILE A 24 -13.99 -31.87 -14.43
C ILE A 24 -14.41 -33.26 -13.97
N LYS A 25 -13.80 -34.30 -14.56
CA LYS A 25 -14.01 -35.70 -14.19
C LYS A 25 -12.67 -36.43 -14.11
N LYS A 26 -12.40 -37.02 -12.95
CA LYS A 26 -11.14 -37.71 -12.65
C LYS A 26 -10.83 -38.78 -13.70
N GLY A 27 -9.63 -38.73 -14.27
CA GLY A 27 -9.15 -39.70 -15.26
C GLY A 27 -9.68 -39.48 -16.68
N GLU A 28 -10.61 -38.55 -16.91
CA GLU A 28 -11.21 -38.29 -18.22
C GLU A 28 -10.94 -36.87 -18.73
N THR A 29 -11.04 -35.86 -17.88
CA THR A 29 -10.77 -34.46 -18.24
C THR A 29 -9.69 -33.85 -17.34
N LYS A 30 -9.16 -32.68 -17.74
CA LYS A 30 -8.24 -31.91 -16.90
C LYS A 30 -8.93 -31.49 -15.60
N CYS A 31 -8.16 -31.40 -14.52
CA CYS A 31 -8.67 -30.81 -13.28
C CYS A 31 -8.45 -29.30 -13.27
N TYR A 32 -9.09 -28.62 -12.31
CA TYR A 32 -9.00 -27.17 -12.12
C TYR A 32 -7.57 -26.63 -12.00
N GLU A 33 -6.63 -27.45 -11.54
CA GLU A 33 -5.24 -27.07 -11.26
C GLU A 33 -4.24 -27.62 -12.30
N CYS A 34 -4.72 -28.32 -13.34
CA CYS A 34 -3.85 -28.85 -14.40
C CYS A 34 -3.15 -27.73 -15.17
N ASP A 35 -3.87 -26.62 -15.40
CA ASP A 35 -3.35 -25.46 -16.10
C ASP A 35 -3.10 -24.33 -15.06
N PRO A 36 -1.86 -23.81 -14.96
CA PRO A 36 -1.55 -22.78 -13.99
C PRO A 36 -2.32 -21.50 -14.33
N LYS A 37 -3.10 -21.03 -13.36
CA LYS A 37 -3.82 -19.76 -13.50
C LYS A 37 -2.84 -18.59 -13.38
N PRO A 38 -3.11 -17.47 -14.07
CA PRO A 38 -2.34 -16.26 -13.86
C PRO A 38 -2.32 -15.92 -12.37
N ALA A 39 -1.11 -15.90 -11.79
CA ALA A 39 -0.94 -15.48 -10.41
C ALA A 39 -1.41 -14.03 -10.25
N ALA A 40 -1.86 -13.68 -9.05
CA ALA A 40 -2.09 -12.28 -8.72
C ALA A 40 -0.81 -11.47 -9.00
N LYS A 41 -0.96 -10.27 -9.57
CA LYS A 41 0.19 -9.41 -9.84
C LYS A 41 0.84 -9.01 -8.52
N THR A 42 2.11 -9.36 -8.34
CA THR A 42 2.94 -8.95 -7.21
C THR A 42 3.96 -7.92 -7.68
N TYR A 43 4.25 -6.94 -6.82
CA TYR A 43 5.21 -5.87 -7.09
C TYR A 43 6.38 -5.98 -6.12
N PRO A 44 7.63 -5.71 -6.55
CA PRO A 44 8.78 -5.73 -5.64
C PRO A 44 8.63 -4.72 -4.49
N GLY A 45 9.02 -5.11 -3.28
CA GLY A 45 8.93 -4.25 -2.09
C GLY A 45 9.66 -2.92 -2.25
N CYS A 46 10.86 -2.91 -2.83
CA CYS A 46 11.60 -1.68 -3.12
C CYS A 46 10.83 -0.73 -4.05
N THR A 47 10.11 -1.26 -5.05
CA THR A 47 9.27 -0.44 -5.93
C THR A 47 8.13 0.23 -5.16
N ILE A 48 7.52 -0.48 -4.22
CA ILE A 48 6.40 0.04 -3.41
C ILE A 48 6.90 1.05 -2.35
N ARG A 49 8.07 0.80 -1.75
CA ARG A 49 8.60 1.57 -0.61
C ARG A 49 9.47 2.77 -1.02
N ASN A 50 10.20 2.67 -2.13
CA ASN A 50 11.18 3.68 -2.53
C ASN A 50 10.83 4.38 -3.85
N THR A 51 10.50 3.63 -4.90
CA THR A 51 10.39 4.21 -6.25
C THR A 51 9.12 3.80 -7.01
N PRO A 52 7.92 4.20 -6.53
CA PRO A 52 6.67 3.90 -7.21
C PRO A 52 6.56 4.68 -8.53
N SER A 53 6.45 3.96 -9.64
CA SER A 53 6.37 4.53 -11.00
C SER A 53 4.98 4.53 -11.64
N GLU A 54 4.03 3.77 -11.12
CA GLU A 54 2.67 3.60 -11.66
C GLU A 54 1.63 3.83 -10.56
N PRO A 55 0.40 4.30 -10.90
CA PRO A 55 -0.65 4.54 -9.91
C PRO A 55 -0.98 3.30 -9.05
N ILE A 56 -0.87 2.11 -9.63
CA ILE A 56 -1.11 0.85 -8.91
C ILE A 56 -0.12 0.64 -7.76
N HIS A 57 1.13 1.10 -7.88
CA HIS A 57 2.12 1.00 -6.79
C HIS A 57 1.70 1.83 -5.58
N CYS A 58 1.12 3.02 -5.79
CA CYS A 58 0.60 3.86 -4.71
C CYS A 58 -0.65 3.24 -4.05
N ILE A 59 -1.50 2.57 -4.83
CA ILE A 59 -2.68 1.85 -4.30
C ILE A 59 -2.24 0.66 -3.46
N VAL A 60 -1.23 -0.11 -3.91
CA VAL A 60 -0.66 -1.22 -3.16
C VAL A 60 0.00 -0.73 -1.86
N TRP A 61 0.78 0.37 -1.91
CA TRP A 61 1.33 1.01 -0.71
C TRP A 61 0.24 1.43 0.28
N ALA A 62 -0.86 2.00 -0.20
CA ALA A 62 -1.99 2.40 0.66
C ALA A 62 -2.68 1.20 1.31
N LYS A 63 -2.78 0.06 0.62
CA LYS A 63 -3.29 -1.20 1.18
C LYS A 63 -2.36 -1.73 2.27
N HIS A 64 -1.05 -1.76 2.03
CA HIS A 64 -0.06 -2.15 3.03
C HIS A 64 -0.12 -1.23 4.25
N LEU A 65 -0.25 0.09 4.05
CA LEU A 65 -0.41 1.04 5.14
C LEU A 65 -1.67 0.77 5.97
N PHE A 66 -2.78 0.47 5.32
CA PHE A 66 -4.01 0.09 6.02
C PHE A 66 -3.80 -1.15 6.89
N ASN A 67 -3.17 -2.19 6.35
CA ASN A 67 -2.90 -3.42 7.10
C ASN A 67 -1.95 -3.16 8.28
N GLN A 68 -0.87 -2.40 8.08
CA GLN A 68 0.05 -2.00 9.13
C GLN A 68 -0.65 -1.23 10.26
N LEU A 69 -1.59 -0.33 9.95
CA LEU A 69 -2.27 0.49 10.94
C LEU A 69 -3.45 -0.22 11.63
N PHE A 70 -4.28 -0.94 10.88
CA PHE A 70 -5.61 -1.41 11.32
C PHE A 70 -5.91 -2.88 11.02
N GLY A 71 -5.09 -3.57 10.22
CA GLY A 71 -5.31 -4.96 9.80
C GLY A 71 -4.44 -5.97 10.54
N GLU A 72 -4.11 -7.07 9.87
CA GLU A 72 -3.07 -8.00 10.32
C GLU A 72 -1.69 -7.47 9.92
N ILE A 73 -0.70 -7.61 10.79
CA ILE A 73 0.67 -7.18 10.50
C ILE A 73 1.32 -8.27 9.65
N ASP A 74 1.82 -7.87 8.48
CA ASP A 74 2.63 -8.71 7.61
C ASP A 74 3.97 -8.01 7.38
N ALA A 75 5.07 -8.75 7.55
CA ALA A 75 6.42 -8.22 7.36
C ALA A 75 6.72 -7.88 5.89
N ASP A 76 6.03 -8.54 4.95
CA ASP A 76 6.18 -8.28 3.53
C ASP A 76 5.43 -7.01 3.08
N GLU A 77 4.59 -6.44 3.95
CA GLU A 77 3.78 -5.24 3.72
C GLU A 77 4.32 -4.01 4.47
N GLU A 78 5.64 -3.91 4.65
CA GLU A 78 6.26 -2.74 5.26
C GLU A 78 6.16 -1.50 4.36
N VAL A 79 5.85 -0.35 4.97
CA VAL A 79 5.58 0.91 4.25
C VAL A 79 6.65 1.99 4.42
N SER A 80 7.54 1.81 5.40
CA SER A 80 8.62 2.76 5.66
C SER A 80 9.71 2.62 4.59
N PRO A 81 10.43 3.69 4.21
CA PRO A 81 11.49 3.63 3.21
C PRO A 81 12.48 2.48 3.46
N ASP A 82 12.85 1.80 2.39
CA ASP A 82 13.73 0.63 2.42
C ASP A 82 15.19 1.05 2.37
N THR A 83 15.87 0.88 3.50
CA THR A 83 17.29 1.21 3.67
C THR A 83 18.21 0.12 3.17
N GLU A 84 17.68 -1.07 2.91
CA GLU A 84 18.44 -2.23 2.41
C GLU A 84 18.37 -2.36 0.88
N ASP A 85 17.73 -1.39 0.21
CA ASP A 85 17.65 -1.35 -1.25
C ASP A 85 19.04 -1.16 -1.87
N PRO A 86 19.52 -2.09 -2.73
CA PRO A 86 20.83 -1.98 -3.36
C PRO A 86 20.95 -0.78 -4.32
N GLU A 87 19.85 -0.13 -4.73
CA GLU A 87 19.88 1.14 -5.46
C GLU A 87 19.99 2.36 -4.52
N ALA A 88 19.81 2.19 -3.20
CA ALA A 88 19.77 3.26 -2.21
C ALA A 88 21.13 3.56 -1.54
N VAL A 89 22.25 3.13 -2.12
CA VAL A 89 23.61 3.27 -1.59
C VAL A 89 24.08 4.74 -1.60
N GLY A 90 23.58 5.53 -0.66
CA GLY A 90 23.99 6.92 -0.39
C GLY A 90 24.39 7.15 1.06
N ASP A 91 24.79 8.38 1.42
CA ASP A 91 25.26 8.75 2.76
C ASP A 91 24.22 8.45 3.87
N ALA A 92 22.92 8.47 3.54
CA ALA A 92 21.84 8.11 4.45
C ALA A 92 21.68 6.59 4.66
N GLY A 93 21.83 5.77 3.60
CA GLY A 93 21.84 4.30 3.71
C GLY A 93 23.05 3.80 4.51
N ALA A 94 24.21 4.45 4.33
CA ALA A 94 25.41 4.17 5.12
C ALA A 94 25.27 4.60 6.59
N LYS A 95 24.61 5.74 6.87
CA LYS A 95 24.35 6.20 8.25
C LYS A 95 23.29 5.37 8.96
N ALA A 96 22.22 4.94 8.29
CA ALA A 96 21.22 4.05 8.86
C ALA A 96 21.76 2.64 9.12
N ALA A 97 22.64 2.13 8.25
CA ALA A 97 23.39 0.90 8.51
C ALA A 97 24.40 1.04 9.67
N ALA A 98 24.81 2.26 10.02
CA ALA A 98 25.76 2.55 11.09
C ALA A 98 25.13 3.03 12.41
N SER A 99 23.90 3.56 12.39
CA SER A 99 23.17 4.00 13.58
C SER A 99 22.17 2.94 14.02
N GLU A 100 22.41 2.42 15.23
CA GLU A 100 21.58 1.48 16.00
C GLU A 100 21.81 -0.03 15.77
N ALA A 101 23.08 -0.43 15.75
CA ALA A 101 23.45 -1.80 16.12
C ALA A 101 23.46 -1.93 17.66
N THR A 102 22.42 -2.53 18.25
CA THR A 102 22.59 -3.21 19.54
C THR A 102 23.50 -4.43 19.35
N ALA A 103 24.16 -4.89 20.42
CA ALA A 103 25.19 -5.95 20.41
C ALA A 103 24.78 -7.30 19.77
N ASN A 104 23.51 -7.47 19.38
CA ASN A 104 22.96 -8.66 18.73
C ASN A 104 22.54 -8.46 17.26
N GLY A 105 22.81 -7.31 16.63
CA GLY A 105 22.57 -7.10 15.20
C GLY A 105 21.12 -6.87 14.78
N ASP A 106 20.14 -6.93 15.69
CA ASP A 106 18.76 -6.52 15.41
C ASP A 106 18.61 -5.00 15.57
N VAL A 107 18.18 -4.32 14.50
CA VAL A 107 17.76 -2.92 14.51
C VAL A 107 16.37 -2.85 15.15
N VAL A 108 16.23 -2.19 16.30
CA VAL A 108 14.92 -1.96 16.94
C VAL A 108 14.18 -0.83 16.22
N ARG A 109 13.76 -1.09 14.99
CA ARG A 109 12.87 -0.19 14.26
C ARG A 109 11.49 -0.31 14.92
N THR A 110 11.04 0.75 15.60
CA THR A 110 9.69 0.76 16.19
C THR A 110 8.68 0.53 15.07
N SER A 111 7.90 -0.55 15.17
CA SER A 111 6.94 -0.91 14.13
C SER A 111 5.96 0.22 13.86
N THR A 112 5.49 0.32 12.60
CA THR A 112 4.57 1.38 12.18
C THR A 112 3.33 1.45 13.08
N ARG A 113 2.80 0.29 13.49
CA ARG A 113 1.67 0.19 14.42
C ARG A 113 1.99 0.65 15.84
N ALA A 114 3.15 0.26 16.38
CA ALA A 114 3.55 0.66 17.72
C ALA A 114 3.69 2.18 17.82
N TRP A 115 4.32 2.80 16.81
CA TRP A 115 4.43 4.25 16.72
C TRP A 115 3.05 4.93 16.54
N ALA A 116 2.18 4.41 15.67
CA ALA A 116 0.83 4.93 15.48
C ALA A 116 0.00 4.86 16.77
N SER A 117 0.13 3.77 17.53
CA SER A 117 -0.52 3.61 18.83
C SER A 117 -0.01 4.62 19.85
N ALA A 118 1.31 4.83 19.92
CA ALA A 118 1.93 5.80 20.82
C ALA A 118 1.51 7.25 20.51
N CYS A 119 1.27 7.57 19.24
CA CYS A 119 0.78 8.90 18.84
C CYS A 119 -0.75 9.02 18.89
N GLY A 120 -1.46 7.97 19.33
CA GLY A 120 -2.92 7.95 19.46
C GLY A 120 -3.65 7.88 18.11
N TYR A 121 -2.98 7.43 17.05
CA TYR A 121 -3.47 7.48 15.66
C TYR A 121 -3.87 8.90 15.22
N ASP A 122 -3.13 9.91 15.69
CA ASP A 122 -3.38 11.30 15.29
C ASP A 122 -3.17 11.46 13.77
N PRO A 123 -4.19 11.89 13.00
CA PRO A 123 -4.08 11.93 11.55
C PRO A 123 -3.03 12.91 11.04
N ARG A 124 -2.81 14.05 11.72
CA ARG A 124 -1.81 15.03 11.30
C ARG A 124 -0.40 14.50 11.51
N LYS A 125 -0.14 13.82 12.63
CA LYS A 125 1.14 13.14 12.88
C LYS A 125 1.40 12.02 11.87
N LEU A 126 0.39 11.18 11.61
CA LEU A 126 0.50 10.12 10.59
C LEU A 126 0.81 10.73 9.21
N PHE A 127 0.11 11.79 8.84
CA PHE A 127 0.34 12.47 7.56
C PHE A 127 1.76 13.05 7.47
N ALA A 128 2.20 13.78 8.51
CA ALA A 128 3.54 14.35 8.58
C ALA A 128 4.64 13.28 8.55
N LYS A 129 4.41 12.10 9.15
CA LYS A 129 5.35 10.98 9.05
C LYS A 129 5.45 10.48 7.60
N PHE A 130 4.35 9.98 7.04
CA PHE A 130 4.39 9.23 5.78
C PHE A 130 4.56 10.09 4.54
N PHE A 131 4.01 11.31 4.53
CA PHE A 131 4.00 12.18 3.35
C PHE A 131 5.02 13.34 3.41
N ASP A 132 5.66 13.58 4.56
CA ASP A 132 6.72 14.58 4.69
C ASP A 132 8.05 13.97 5.18
N ALA A 133 8.11 13.45 6.40
CA ALA A 133 9.35 12.96 7.00
C ALA A 133 9.96 11.78 6.23
N ASP A 134 9.17 10.77 5.92
CA ASP A 134 9.61 9.59 5.17
C ASP A 134 10.00 9.97 3.72
N ILE A 135 9.30 10.93 3.11
CA ILE A 135 9.65 11.44 1.77
C ILE A 135 10.96 12.24 1.81
N ARG A 136 11.20 13.05 2.84
CA ARG A 136 12.49 13.75 3.03
C ARG A 136 13.64 12.76 3.24
N TYR A 137 13.40 11.71 4.01
CA TYR A 137 14.35 10.62 4.18
C TYR A 137 14.65 9.93 2.84
N LEU A 138 13.60 9.63 2.07
CA LEU A 138 13.70 9.04 0.74
C LEU A 138 14.50 9.93 -0.24
N ILE A 139 14.31 11.25 -0.20
CA ILE A 139 15.11 12.22 -0.98
C ILE A 139 16.60 12.19 -0.61
N SER A 140 16.93 11.92 0.65
CA SER A 140 18.32 11.83 1.11
C SER A 140 19.09 10.65 0.51
N MET A 141 18.38 9.64 -0.02
CA MET A 141 18.94 8.54 -0.80
C MET A 141 19.18 9.00 -2.24
N SER A 142 20.17 9.88 -2.44
CA SER A 142 20.44 10.62 -3.67
C SER A 142 20.58 9.77 -4.94
N ASP A 143 21.04 8.53 -4.79
CA ASP A 143 21.33 7.62 -5.88
C ASP A 143 20.08 7.18 -6.64
N LEU A 144 18.94 7.07 -5.95
CA LEU A 144 17.63 6.78 -6.53
C LEU A 144 17.13 7.88 -7.49
N TRP A 145 17.64 9.11 -7.36
CA TRP A 145 17.15 10.31 -8.05
C TRP A 145 18.08 10.82 -9.16
N LYS A 146 19.14 10.07 -9.49
CA LYS A 146 20.05 10.43 -10.58
C LYS A 146 19.36 10.42 -11.95
N THR A 147 18.47 9.45 -12.17
CA THR A 147 17.77 9.21 -13.44
C THR A 147 16.26 9.47 -13.36
N ARG A 148 15.73 9.61 -12.15
CA ARG A 148 14.29 9.75 -11.86
C ARG A 148 14.03 11.10 -11.20
N LYS A 149 12.83 11.65 -11.39
CA LYS A 149 12.42 12.87 -10.68
C LYS A 149 12.26 12.57 -9.19
N ALA A 150 12.96 13.31 -8.33
CA ALA A 150 12.81 13.20 -6.88
C ALA A 150 11.35 13.53 -6.44
N PRO A 151 10.82 12.82 -5.43
CA PRO A 151 9.48 13.09 -4.91
C PRO A 151 9.45 14.45 -4.20
N GLN A 152 8.26 14.99 -4.01
CA GLN A 152 8.04 16.24 -3.27
C GLN A 152 7.32 15.95 -1.95
N PRO A 153 7.90 16.34 -0.79
CA PRO A 153 7.24 16.21 0.49
C PRO A 153 5.96 17.06 0.54
N LEU A 154 4.92 16.55 1.20
CA LEU A 154 3.65 17.24 1.37
C LEU A 154 3.52 17.73 2.82
N VAL A 155 3.46 19.04 2.99
CA VAL A 155 3.24 19.68 4.30
C VAL A 155 1.75 20.04 4.44
N TRP A 156 1.14 19.59 5.53
CA TRP A 156 -0.31 19.72 5.79
C TRP A 156 -0.84 21.15 5.62
N ASP A 157 -0.12 22.14 6.16
CA ASP A 157 -0.59 23.53 6.18
C ASP A 157 -0.39 24.27 4.84
N THR A 158 0.32 23.66 3.88
CA THR A 158 0.62 24.27 2.57
C THR A 158 -0.07 23.56 1.40
N LEU A 159 -1.02 22.67 1.67
CA LEU A 159 -1.71 21.90 0.64
C LEU A 159 -2.60 22.81 -0.22
N SER A 160 -2.46 22.71 -1.54
CA SER A 160 -3.27 23.50 -2.47
C SER A 160 -4.64 22.84 -2.73
N ASP A 161 -5.69 23.66 -2.76
CA ASP A 161 -7.00 23.30 -3.31
C ASP A 161 -7.05 23.43 -4.84
N ALA A 162 -5.93 23.79 -5.47
CA ALA A 162 -5.78 23.88 -6.92
C ALA A 162 -4.87 22.73 -7.41
N VAL A 163 -5.41 21.85 -8.25
CA VAL A 163 -4.66 20.80 -8.95
C VAL A 163 -5.02 20.85 -10.44
N ALA A 164 -4.05 20.61 -11.32
CA ALA A 164 -4.31 20.38 -12.73
C ALA A 164 -5.16 19.11 -12.89
N GLY A 165 -6.41 19.25 -13.33
CA GLY A 165 -7.34 18.13 -13.54
C GLY A 165 -8.30 17.84 -12.38
N SER A 166 -8.22 18.55 -11.24
CA SER A 166 -9.28 18.48 -10.22
C SER A 166 -10.36 19.51 -10.54
N SER A 167 -11.58 19.06 -10.84
CA SER A 167 -12.73 19.97 -10.91
C SER A 167 -13.21 20.31 -9.49
N LYS A 168 -13.23 21.62 -9.18
CA LYS A 168 -13.99 22.13 -8.02
C LYS A 168 -15.49 21.96 -8.18
N GLU A 169 -15.94 21.70 -9.41
CA GLU A 169 -17.35 21.58 -9.73
C GLU A 169 -17.91 20.24 -9.28
N THR A 170 -18.88 20.31 -8.37
CA THR A 170 -19.83 19.25 -8.05
C THR A 170 -20.88 19.05 -9.15
N ASP A 171 -20.80 19.84 -10.24
CA ASP A 171 -21.85 20.00 -11.26
C ASP A 171 -21.49 19.39 -12.63
N GLY A 172 -20.34 18.72 -12.72
CA GLY A 172 -20.03 17.88 -13.88
C GLY A 172 -20.92 16.63 -13.83
N GLY A 173 -21.75 16.40 -14.84
CA GLY A 173 -22.81 15.38 -14.89
C GLY A 173 -22.39 13.89 -14.85
N GLY A 174 -21.45 13.53 -13.97
CA GLY A 174 -20.99 12.16 -13.70
C GLY A 174 -21.25 11.72 -12.26
N LEU A 175 -20.82 10.49 -11.93
CA LEU A 175 -20.93 9.95 -10.57
C LEU A 175 -19.93 10.66 -9.64
N LYS A 176 -20.32 10.85 -8.37
CA LYS A 176 -19.48 11.54 -7.37
C LYS A 176 -18.08 10.95 -7.23
N ASP A 177 -17.96 9.64 -7.35
CA ASP A 177 -16.69 8.89 -7.19
C ASP A 177 -15.79 8.93 -8.43
N GLN A 178 -16.29 9.45 -9.56
CA GLN A 178 -15.49 9.66 -10.77
C GLN A 178 -14.77 11.03 -10.77
N ARG A 179 -15.08 11.90 -9.79
CA ARG A 179 -14.42 13.20 -9.65
C ARG A 179 -13.05 13.03 -9.01
N VAL A 180 -12.02 13.55 -9.67
CA VAL A 180 -10.65 13.60 -9.12
C VAL A 180 -10.56 14.70 -8.06
N TRP A 181 -10.18 14.31 -6.84
CA TRP A 181 -10.03 15.23 -5.71
C TRP A 181 -8.74 16.06 -5.79
N SER A 182 -8.77 17.24 -5.18
CA SER A 182 -7.55 18.01 -4.93
C SER A 182 -6.69 17.34 -3.85
N VAL A 183 -5.41 17.70 -3.76
CA VAL A 183 -4.52 17.15 -2.71
C VAL A 183 -5.03 17.53 -1.31
N ALA A 184 -5.53 18.75 -1.14
CA ALA A 184 -6.15 19.19 0.11
C ALA A 184 -7.44 18.40 0.43
N GLU A 185 -8.28 18.10 -0.56
CA GLU A 185 -9.44 17.21 -0.37
C GLU A 185 -9.01 15.79 0.04
N CYS A 186 -8.01 15.21 -0.62
CA CYS A 186 -7.45 13.90 -0.25
C CYS A 186 -6.96 13.88 1.20
N ALA A 187 -6.28 14.93 1.65
CA ALA A 187 -5.80 15.06 3.03
C ALA A 187 -6.95 15.13 4.05
N ARG A 188 -8.02 15.88 3.74
CA ARG A 188 -9.23 15.92 4.59
C ARG A 188 -9.91 14.54 4.66
N VAL A 189 -10.00 13.83 3.53
CA VAL A 189 -10.55 12.47 3.49
C VAL A 189 -9.67 11.50 4.27
N PHE A 190 -8.35 11.58 4.14
CA PHE A 190 -7.40 10.81 4.94
C PHE A 190 -7.63 11.02 6.45
N GLU A 191 -7.73 12.27 6.90
CA GLU A 191 -8.01 12.58 8.30
C GLU A 191 -9.32 11.95 8.79
N ARG A 192 -10.40 12.11 8.03
CA ARG A 192 -11.70 11.52 8.37
C ARG A 192 -11.60 9.99 8.46
N SER A 193 -11.02 9.36 7.44
CA SER A 193 -10.88 7.91 7.36
C SER A 193 -10.08 7.34 8.53
N VAL A 194 -8.97 7.97 8.93
CA VAL A 194 -8.17 7.53 10.08
C VAL A 194 -8.99 7.61 11.38
N ARG A 195 -9.74 8.69 11.60
CA ARG A 195 -10.59 8.83 12.81
C ARG A 195 -11.69 7.77 12.89
N GLU A 196 -12.38 7.53 11.78
CA GLU A 196 -13.44 6.52 11.69
C GLU A 196 -12.88 5.10 11.86
N LEU A 197 -11.76 4.79 11.20
CA LEU A 197 -11.10 3.49 11.30
C LEU A 197 -10.57 3.24 12.71
N LYS A 198 -9.96 4.25 13.36
CA LYS A 198 -9.53 4.13 14.76
C LYS A 198 -10.68 3.79 15.69
N THR A 199 -11.83 4.44 15.50
CA THR A 199 -13.04 4.16 16.29
C THR A 199 -13.50 2.71 16.09
N LYS A 200 -13.57 2.24 14.85
CA LYS A 200 -13.94 0.85 14.53
C LYS A 200 -12.93 -0.16 15.07
N PHE A 201 -11.64 0.15 14.96
CA PHE A 201 -10.54 -0.68 15.46
C PHE A 201 -10.60 -0.84 16.98
N ASP A 202 -10.87 0.24 17.72
CA ASP A 202 -11.03 0.20 19.17
C ASP A 202 -12.24 -0.61 19.63
N VAL A 203 -13.32 -0.61 18.85
CA VAL A 203 -14.49 -1.47 19.10
C VAL A 203 -14.13 -2.93 18.85
N SER A 204 -13.43 -3.21 17.74
CA SER A 204 -12.98 -4.56 17.38
C SER A 204 -12.03 -5.18 18.40
N MET A 205 -11.15 -4.39 19.03
CA MET A 205 -10.22 -4.89 20.05
C MET A 205 -10.87 -5.18 21.42
N LYS A 206 -12.11 -4.74 21.64
CA LYS A 206 -12.85 -4.95 22.90
C LYS A 206 -13.84 -6.12 22.82
N SER A 207 -14.12 -6.63 21.63
CA SER A 207 -14.99 -7.79 21.37
C SER A 207 -14.22 -9.09 21.40
#